data_AF-A0A2N6NFJ5-F1
#
_entry.id   AF-A0A2N6NFJ5-F1
#
_cell.length_a   1.000
_cell.length_b   1.000
_cell.length_c   1.000
_cell.angle_alpha   90.00
_cell.angle_beta   90.00
_cell.angle_gamma   90.00
#
_symmetry.space_group_name_H-M   'P 1'
#
loop_
_entity.id
_entity.type
_entity.pdbx_description
1 polymer ?
#
loop_
_entity_poly.entity_id
_entity_poly.type
_entity_poly.pdbx_seq_one_letter_code
_entity_poly.pdbx_strand_id
1 'polypeptide(L)'
;MTPPFVPNISSPEDTHYFEESEPFSDWSESNPGACPSPDEVHNILRDFRLYVQQVAVGLVAEPYNSSSLRLIDSELENSPELSEGEKQMLKRFIRLYGRRQRKRPRDVLLRDGKIKDVVMEVRKSSAFMGYSWRRMPPSGFMMPELQQ
;
A
#
# COMPACT_ATOMS: atom_id res chain seq x y z
N MET A 1 -11.83 33.19 -3.43
CA MET A 1 -11.51 32.01 -4.26
C MET A 1 -12.46 30.91 -3.84
N THR A 2 -13.28 30.40 -4.76
CA THR A 2 -14.19 29.28 -4.50
C THR A 2 -13.46 27.98 -4.83
N PRO A 3 -13.54 26.93 -3.99
CA PRO A 3 -12.92 25.67 -4.31
C PRO A 3 -13.60 25.04 -5.53
N PRO A 4 -12.86 24.30 -6.36
CA PRO A 4 -13.41 23.62 -7.54
C PRO A 4 -14.41 22.51 -7.19
N PHE A 5 -14.46 22.09 -5.91
CA PHE A 5 -15.39 21.07 -5.43
C PHE A 5 -15.85 21.42 -4.01
N VAL A 6 -17.17 21.35 -3.79
CA VAL A 6 -17.82 21.46 -2.49
C VAL A 6 -18.72 20.23 -2.33
N PRO A 7 -18.48 19.37 -1.33
CA PRO A 7 -19.29 18.17 -1.13
C PRO A 7 -20.70 18.54 -0.67
N ASN A 8 -21.69 17.85 -1.23
CA ASN A 8 -23.08 17.96 -0.81
C ASN A 8 -23.31 17.02 0.38
N ILE A 9 -23.51 17.55 1.59
CA ILE A 9 -23.79 16.77 2.81
C ILE A 9 -25.25 16.96 3.20
N SER A 10 -25.99 15.86 3.30
CA SER A 10 -27.44 15.87 3.59
C SER A 10 -27.77 15.88 5.08
N SER A 11 -26.88 15.35 5.92
CA SER A 11 -27.04 15.26 7.38
C SER A 11 -25.66 15.13 8.07
N PRO A 12 -25.56 15.33 9.40
CA PRO A 12 -24.31 15.11 10.12
C PRO A 12 -23.85 13.63 10.14
N GLU A 13 -24.73 12.70 9.81
CA GLU A 13 -24.45 11.27 9.67
C GLU A 13 -24.30 10.81 8.20
N ASP A 14 -24.21 11.73 7.25
CA ASP A 14 -24.15 11.40 5.82
C ASP A 14 -22.82 10.73 5.42
N THR A 15 -22.88 9.46 5.00
CA THR A 15 -21.73 8.63 4.65
C THR A 15 -21.61 8.27 3.17
N HIS A 16 -22.44 8.83 2.26
CA HIS A 16 -22.48 8.35 0.87
C HIS A 16 -21.14 8.47 0.10
N TYR A 17 -20.28 9.45 0.44
CA TYR A 17 -18.93 9.56 -0.15
C TYR A 17 -17.95 8.48 0.34
N PHE A 18 -18.31 7.69 1.36
CA PHE A 18 -17.49 6.65 1.97
C PHE A 18 -17.96 5.23 1.63
N GLU A 19 -19.20 5.07 1.16
CA GLU A 19 -19.83 3.77 0.88
C GLU A 19 -19.30 3.09 -0.39
N GLU A 20 -18.91 3.86 -1.42
CA GLU A 20 -18.34 3.33 -2.67
C GLU A 20 -16.82 3.14 -2.63
N SER A 21 -16.22 3.05 -1.45
CA SER A 21 -14.84 2.61 -1.39
C SER A 21 -14.77 1.15 -1.84
N GLU A 22 -14.19 0.92 -3.03
CA GLU A 22 -13.50 -0.35 -3.30
C GLU A 22 -12.80 -0.75 -2.01
N PRO A 23 -12.95 -2.01 -1.55
CA PRO A 23 -12.37 -2.44 -0.29
C PRO A 23 -10.92 -1.96 -0.27
N PHE A 24 -10.62 -1.08 0.69
CA PHE A 24 -9.31 -0.49 0.85
C PHE A 24 -8.32 -1.65 0.78
N SER A 25 -7.55 -1.71 -0.31
CA SER A 25 -6.45 -2.66 -0.40
C SER A 25 -5.59 -2.37 0.80
N ASP A 26 -5.59 -3.29 1.75
CA ASP A 26 -4.91 -3.15 3.02
C ASP A 26 -3.44 -2.85 2.76
N TRP A 27 -3.11 -1.56 2.77
CA TRP A 27 -1.80 -1.07 2.38
C TRP A 27 -0.85 -1.04 3.56
N SER A 28 -1.16 -1.76 4.66
CA SER A 28 -0.27 -1.86 5.81
C SER A 28 -0.27 -3.17 6.56
N GLU A 29 -1.13 -4.15 6.25
CA GLU A 29 -0.80 -5.52 6.62
C GLU A 29 0.39 -6.00 5.80
N SER A 30 1.54 -5.79 6.43
CA SER A 30 2.79 -6.48 6.19
C SER A 30 2.59 -7.95 6.55
N ASN A 31 1.60 -8.62 5.98
CA ASN A 31 1.62 -10.05 5.97
C ASN A 31 2.83 -10.38 5.08
N PRO A 32 3.90 -11.01 5.60
CA PRO A 32 4.81 -11.70 4.72
C PRO A 32 3.99 -12.86 4.16
N GLY A 33 3.09 -12.58 3.22
CA GLY A 33 2.47 -13.61 2.41
C GLY A 33 3.63 -14.42 1.91
N ALA A 34 3.79 -15.61 2.48
CA ALA A 34 4.96 -16.42 2.26
C ALA A 34 4.98 -16.64 0.76
N CYS A 35 5.96 -16.05 0.06
CA CYS A 35 5.95 -16.28 -1.37
C CYS A 35 5.97 -17.75 -1.62
N PRO A 36 5.08 -18.22 -2.49
CA PRO A 36 4.92 -19.62 -2.73
C PRO A 36 6.27 -20.20 -3.11
N SER A 37 6.62 -21.32 -2.47
CA SER A 37 7.78 -22.09 -2.90
C SER A 37 7.63 -22.46 -4.38
N PRO A 38 8.72 -22.74 -5.11
CA PRO A 38 8.62 -23.15 -6.52
C PRO A 38 7.62 -24.30 -6.72
N ASP A 39 7.62 -25.28 -5.80
CA ASP A 39 6.68 -26.40 -5.81
C ASP A 39 5.22 -25.97 -5.62
N GLU A 40 4.96 -25.00 -4.75
CA GLU A 40 3.63 -24.39 -4.59
C GLU A 40 3.19 -23.65 -5.85
N VAL A 41 4.09 -22.91 -6.52
CA VAL A 41 3.78 -22.25 -7.80
C VAL A 41 3.37 -23.28 -8.85
N HIS A 42 4.12 -24.39 -8.97
CA HIS A 42 3.78 -25.49 -9.87
C HIS A 42 2.42 -26.11 -9.54
N ASN A 43 2.10 -26.27 -8.25
CA ASN A 43 0.80 -26.79 -7.82
C ASN A 43 -0.35 -25.83 -8.11
N ILE A 44 -0.18 -24.53 -7.87
CA ILE A 44 -1.19 -23.49 -8.14
C ILE A 44 -1.46 -23.38 -9.63
N LEU A 45 -0.41 -23.50 -10.46
CA LEU A 45 -0.47 -23.34 -11.91
C LEU A 45 -0.46 -24.68 -12.66
N ARG A 46 -0.87 -25.77 -12.01
CA ARG A 46 -0.82 -27.14 -12.56
C ARG A 46 -1.54 -27.31 -13.91
N ASP A 47 -2.58 -26.52 -14.14
CA ASP A 47 -3.41 -26.56 -15.35
C ASP A 47 -2.80 -25.74 -16.51
N PHE A 48 -1.73 -24.97 -16.24
CA PHE A 48 -1.00 -24.17 -17.22
C PHE A 48 0.25 -24.88 -17.72
N ARG A 49 0.76 -24.43 -18.88
CA ARG A 49 1.98 -24.98 -19.50
C ARG A 49 3.19 -24.80 -18.57
N LEU A 50 4.12 -25.75 -18.61
CA LEU A 50 5.39 -25.71 -17.87
C LEU A 50 6.16 -24.39 -18.06
N TYR A 51 6.14 -23.82 -19.27
CA TYR A 51 6.76 -22.53 -19.55
C TYR A 51 6.16 -21.39 -18.72
N VAL A 52 4.83 -21.32 -18.63
CA VAL A 52 4.12 -20.31 -17.82
C VAL A 52 4.44 -20.48 -16.33
N GLN A 53 4.54 -21.72 -15.86
CA GLN A 53 4.93 -22.02 -14.49
C GLN A 53 6.36 -21.55 -14.20
N GLN A 54 7.30 -21.79 -15.11
CA GLN A 54 8.70 -21.33 -14.98
C GLN A 54 8.80 -19.80 -14.94
N VAL A 55 8.06 -19.12 -15.82
CA VAL A 55 7.98 -17.65 -15.83
C VAL A 55 7.40 -17.15 -14.50
N ALA A 56 6.32 -17.75 -14.00
CA ALA A 56 5.72 -17.40 -12.71
C ALA A 56 6.69 -17.57 -11.53
N VAL A 57 7.47 -18.66 -11.50
CA VAL A 57 8.50 -18.89 -10.47
C VAL A 57 9.55 -17.77 -10.49
N GLY A 58 10.05 -17.41 -11.68
CA GLY A 58 11.02 -16.31 -11.82
C GLY A 58 10.47 -14.96 -11.37
N LEU A 59 9.21 -14.68 -11.70
CA LEU A 59 8.54 -13.44 -11.35
C LEU A 59 8.28 -13.26 -9.85
N VAL A 60 8.11 -14.37 -9.11
CA VAL A 60 7.87 -14.34 -7.66
C VAL A 60 9.18 -14.36 -6.86
N ALA A 61 10.27 -14.85 -7.44
CA ALA A 61 11.57 -14.93 -6.78
C ALA A 61 12.13 -13.56 -6.38
N GLU A 62 11.99 -12.56 -7.24
CA GLU A 62 12.55 -11.22 -7.03
C GLU A 62 11.49 -10.21 -6.54
N PRO A 63 11.81 -9.35 -5.56
CA PRO A 63 10.87 -8.35 -5.08
C PRO A 63 10.67 -7.22 -6.11
N TYR A 64 9.42 -6.90 -6.42
CA TYR A 64 9.06 -5.87 -7.39
C TYR A 64 8.83 -4.49 -6.76
N ASN A 65 9.19 -3.42 -7.48
CA ASN A 65 8.69 -2.07 -7.22
C ASN A 65 7.75 -1.62 -8.35
N SER A 66 7.20 -0.41 -8.27
CA SER A 66 6.27 0.11 -9.29
C SER A 66 6.87 0.21 -10.70
N SER A 67 8.17 0.48 -10.80
CA SER A 67 8.87 0.56 -12.09
C SER A 67 9.11 -0.83 -12.65
N SER A 68 9.58 -1.76 -11.82
CA SER A 68 9.76 -3.17 -12.18
C SER A 68 8.43 -3.80 -12.61
N LEU A 69 7.33 -3.53 -11.91
CA LEU A 69 6.00 -4.05 -12.27
C LEU A 69 5.56 -3.57 -13.66
N ARG A 70 5.86 -2.31 -14.03
CA ARG A 70 5.57 -1.79 -15.37
C ARG A 70 6.41 -2.43 -16.46
N LEU A 71 7.69 -2.69 -16.17
CA LEU A 71 8.58 -3.40 -17.10
C LEU A 71 8.08 -4.83 -17.33
N ILE A 72 7.77 -5.54 -16.25
CA ILE A 72 7.20 -6.90 -16.30
C ILE A 72 5.87 -6.90 -17.07
N ASP A 73 4.95 -5.98 -16.77
CA ASP A 73 3.67 -5.88 -17.48
C ASP A 73 3.89 -5.63 -18.99
N SER A 74 4.87 -4.80 -19.36
CA SER A 74 5.21 -4.53 -20.77
C SER A 74 5.90 -5.72 -21.45
N GLU A 75 6.74 -6.46 -20.74
CA GLU A 75 7.45 -7.63 -21.25
C GLU A 75 6.46 -8.78 -21.53
N LEU A 76 5.51 -9.00 -20.62
CA LEU A 76 4.44 -9.97 -20.81
C LEU A 76 3.54 -9.62 -22.01
N GLU A 77 3.22 -8.34 -22.21
CA GLU A 77 2.44 -7.89 -23.38
C GLU A 77 3.16 -8.17 -24.70
N ASN A 78 4.47 -7.89 -24.75
CA ASN A 78 5.28 -8.08 -25.95
C ASN A 78 5.71 -9.54 -26.19
N SER A 79 5.44 -10.46 -25.25
CA SER A 79 5.79 -11.87 -25.39
C SER A 79 4.85 -12.58 -26.39
N PRO A 80 5.37 -13.11 -27.52
CA PRO A 80 4.54 -13.77 -28.54
C PRO A 80 4.16 -15.21 -28.17
N GLU A 81 4.85 -15.80 -27.18
CA GLU A 81 4.72 -17.21 -26.78
C GLU A 81 3.55 -17.46 -25.81
N LEU A 82 2.99 -16.38 -25.26
CA LEU A 82 1.92 -16.41 -24.26
C LEU A 82 0.58 -16.01 -24.89
N SER A 83 -0.46 -16.77 -24.58
CA SER A 83 -1.83 -16.41 -24.90
C SER A 83 -2.29 -15.20 -24.07
N GLU A 84 -3.25 -14.43 -24.57
CA GLU A 84 -3.83 -13.28 -23.86
C GLU A 84 -4.33 -13.65 -22.45
N GLY A 85 -4.95 -14.84 -22.32
CA GLY A 85 -5.40 -15.36 -21.02
C GLY A 85 -4.24 -15.70 -20.07
N GLU A 86 -3.12 -16.21 -20.60
CA GLU A 86 -1.93 -16.53 -19.80
C GLU A 86 -1.23 -15.25 -19.32
N LYS A 87 -1.17 -14.22 -20.18
CA LYS A 87 -0.64 -12.88 -19.82
C LYS A 87 -1.45 -12.26 -18.69
N GLN A 88 -2.78 -12.21 -18.83
CA GLN A 88 -3.66 -11.67 -17.80
C GLN A 88 -3.58 -12.45 -16.49
N MET A 89 -3.47 -13.78 -16.57
CA MET A 89 -3.27 -14.63 -15.40
C MET A 89 -1.94 -14.33 -14.70
N LEU A 90 -0.81 -14.30 -15.42
CA LEU A 90 0.51 -13.99 -14.84
C LEU A 90 0.54 -12.60 -14.19
N LYS A 91 -0.08 -11.61 -14.84
CA LYS A 91 -0.27 -10.26 -14.29
C LYS A 91 -1.03 -10.26 -12.97
N ARG A 92 -2.09 -11.05 -12.87
CA ARG A 92 -2.87 -11.20 -11.63
C ARG A 92 -2.07 -11.99 -10.58
N PHE A 93 -1.35 -13.02 -11.00
CA PHE A 93 -0.53 -13.87 -10.15
C PHE A 93 0.57 -13.07 -9.44
N ILE A 94 1.31 -12.23 -10.16
CA ILE A 94 2.34 -11.35 -9.57
C ILE A 94 1.75 -10.40 -8.52
N ARG A 95 0.56 -9.85 -8.79
CA ARG A 95 -0.11 -8.92 -7.86
C ARG A 95 -0.61 -9.61 -6.60
N LEU A 96 -0.91 -10.91 -6.66
CA LEU A 96 -1.38 -11.70 -5.52
C LEU A 96 -0.24 -12.34 -4.73
N TYR A 97 0.77 -12.88 -5.41
CA TYR A 97 1.80 -13.73 -4.80
C TYR A 97 3.22 -13.14 -4.82
N GLY A 98 3.47 -12.06 -5.56
CA GLY A 98 4.81 -11.46 -5.64
C GLY A 98 5.18 -10.65 -4.40
N ARG A 99 6.49 -10.52 -4.11
CA ARG A 99 6.98 -9.68 -3.01
C ARG A 99 7.09 -8.23 -3.44
N ARG A 100 6.36 -7.32 -2.79
CA ARG A 100 6.64 -5.90 -2.97
C ARG A 100 7.95 -5.52 -2.29
N GLN A 101 8.83 -4.85 -3.02
CA GLN A 101 10.08 -4.31 -2.49
C GLN A 101 9.76 -3.31 -1.36
N ARG A 102 10.34 -3.57 -0.17
CA ARG A 102 10.16 -2.69 0.98
C ARG A 102 10.78 -1.33 0.69
N LYS A 103 9.99 -0.27 0.82
CA LYS A 103 10.50 1.10 0.75
C LYS A 103 11.46 1.34 1.91
N ARG A 104 12.61 1.94 1.64
CA ARG A 104 13.57 2.33 2.68
C ARG A 104 12.95 3.41 3.56
N PRO A 105 13.23 3.45 4.87
CA PRO A 105 12.84 4.58 5.72
C PRO A 105 13.25 5.91 5.07
N ARG A 106 12.29 6.86 5.01
CA ARG A 106 12.54 8.17 4.38
C ARG A 106 13.65 8.92 5.11
N ASP A 107 13.61 8.88 6.43
CA ASP A 107 14.67 9.40 7.28
C ASP A 107 15.95 8.59 7.13
N VAL A 108 17.05 9.31 6.90
CA VAL A 108 18.39 8.77 6.75
C VAL A 108 18.85 8.03 8.02
N LEU A 109 18.54 8.57 9.21
CA LEU A 109 18.97 7.95 10.47
C LEU A 109 18.28 6.61 10.72
N LEU A 110 17.06 6.43 10.24
CA LEU A 110 16.34 5.16 10.36
C LEU A 110 16.82 4.07 9.38
N ARG A 111 17.76 4.39 8.48
CA ARG A 111 18.32 3.41 7.54
C ARG A 111 19.40 2.55 8.17
N ASP A 112 20.13 3.10 9.13
CA ASP A 112 21.19 2.38 9.83
C ASP A 112 20.60 1.53 10.94
N GLY A 113 20.79 0.21 10.82
CA GLY A 113 20.26 -0.77 11.76
C GLY A 113 20.76 -0.59 13.19
N LYS A 114 21.92 0.04 13.41
CA LYS A 114 22.49 0.24 14.75
C LYS A 114 21.82 1.38 15.52
N ILE A 115 21.50 2.48 14.83
CA ILE A 115 20.99 3.70 15.46
C ILE A 115 19.48 3.84 15.36
N LYS A 116 18.84 3.10 14.44
CA LYS A 116 17.40 3.18 14.17
C LYS A 116 16.55 3.09 15.43
N ASP A 117 16.86 2.14 16.32
CA ASP A 117 16.03 1.90 17.51
C ASP A 117 16.13 3.06 18.50
N VAL A 118 17.35 3.57 18.73
CA VAL A 118 17.60 4.76 19.55
C VAL A 118 16.90 5.99 18.99
N VAL A 119 16.97 6.20 17.67
CA VAL A 119 16.31 7.34 17.00
C VAL A 119 14.79 7.26 17.12
N MET A 120 14.23 6.05 16.98
CA MET A 120 12.79 5.84 17.17
C MET A 120 12.36 6.06 18.62
N GLU A 121 13.18 5.67 19.59
CA GLU A 121 12.93 5.91 21.02
C GLU A 121 12.88 7.41 21.33
N VAL A 122 13.90 8.16 20.91
CA VAL A 122 13.94 9.62 21.08
C VAL A 122 12.74 10.30 20.44
N ARG A 123 12.35 9.87 19.24
CA ARG A 123 11.16 10.42 18.57
C ARG A 123 9.89 10.18 19.36
N LYS A 124 9.71 8.98 19.91
CA LYS A 124 8.53 8.65 20.71
C LYS A 124 8.50 9.47 22.00
N SER A 125 9.65 9.62 22.67
CA SER A 125 9.72 10.39 23.91
C SER A 125 9.52 11.89 23.69
N SER A 126 9.96 12.44 22.56
CA SER A 126 9.79 13.86 22.23
C SER A 126 8.51 14.20 21.48
N ALA A 127 7.75 13.21 20.96
CA ALA A 127 6.61 13.42 20.07
C ALA A 127 5.52 14.34 20.63
N PHE A 128 5.35 14.34 21.95
CA PHE A 128 4.31 15.11 22.64
C PHE A 128 4.85 16.31 23.42
N MET A 129 6.14 16.63 23.26
CA MET A 129 6.72 17.77 23.95
C MET A 129 6.06 19.07 23.44
N GLY A 130 5.42 19.82 24.34
CA GLY A 130 4.65 21.02 24.01
C GLY A 130 3.18 20.80 23.66
N TYR A 131 2.71 19.54 23.59
CA TYR A 131 1.30 19.24 23.45
C TYR A 131 0.64 19.21 24.84
N SER A 132 -0.35 20.08 25.06
CA SER A 132 -1.24 19.99 26.22
C SER A 132 -2.61 19.55 25.73
N TRP A 133 -3.11 18.41 26.22
CA TRP A 133 -4.49 18.02 25.98
C TRP A 133 -5.41 18.95 26.77
N ARG A 134 -5.99 19.95 26.10
CA ARG A 134 -7.04 20.77 26.69
C ARG A 134 -8.37 20.06 26.49
N ARG A 135 -9.02 19.68 27.60
CA ARG A 135 -10.42 19.25 27.52
C ARG A 135 -11.25 20.42 26.98
N MET A 136 -12.13 20.14 26.03
CA MET A 136 -13.17 21.08 25.61
C MET A 136 -13.89 21.58 26.87
N PRO A 137 -13.99 22.90 27.08
CA PRO A 137 -14.81 23.41 28.15
C PRO A 137 -16.26 22.94 27.95
N PRO A 138 -17.04 22.70 29.02
CA PRO A 138 -18.43 22.25 28.92
C PRO A 138 -19.31 23.16 28.04
N SER A 139 -18.90 24.41 27.84
CA SER A 139 -19.56 25.43 27.03
C SER A 139 -19.15 25.46 25.55
N GLY A 140 -18.24 24.59 25.10
CA GLY A 140 -17.63 24.69 23.76
C GLY A 140 -16.69 25.90 23.62
N PHE A 141 -16.02 26.03 22.47
CA PHE A 141 -15.19 27.20 22.14
C PHE A 141 -16.11 28.41 21.90
N MET A 142 -16.40 29.19 22.96
CA MET A 142 -17.01 30.51 22.81
C MET A 142 -15.95 31.44 22.18
N MET A 143 -16.12 31.78 20.91
CA MET A 143 -15.35 32.84 20.26
C MET A 143 -15.74 34.17 20.89
N PRO A 144 -14.80 34.97 21.43
CA PRO A 144 -15.15 36.30 21.90
C PRO A 144 -15.58 37.15 20.71
N GLU A 145 -16.76 37.75 20.77
CA GLU A 145 -17.22 38.67 19.74
C GLU A 145 -16.23 39.82 19.61
N LEU A 146 -15.81 40.08 18.38
CA LEU A 146 -15.08 41.28 17.98
C LEU A 146 -15.92 42.50 18.40
N GLN A 147 -15.52 43.15 19.50
CA GLN A 147 -16.03 44.48 19.83
C GLN A 147 -15.60 45.44 18.73
N GLN A 148 -16.61 46.06 18.09
CA GLN A 148 -16.48 47.15 17.11
C GLN A 148 -15.96 48.43 17.77
#